data_AF-A0A8D4WX61-F1
#
_entry.id   AF-A0A8D4WX61-F1
#
_cell.length_a   1.000
_cell.length_b   1.000
_cell.length_c   1.000
_cell.angle_alpha   90.00
_cell.angle_beta   90.00
_cell.angle_gamma   90.00
#
_symmetry.space_group_name_H-M   'P 1'
#
loop_
_entity.id
_entity.type
_entity.pdbx_description
1 polymer ?
#
loop_
_entity_poly.entity_id
_entity_poly.type
_entity_poly.pdbx_seq_one_letter_code
_entity_poly.pdbx_strand_id
1 'polypeptide(L)'
;MDAILTYVFIFLFTLLSFVIFMKRDKRGGQVPQKRAQLPPGSLGWPYIGETLQLYSQNPNTFFSSKQKRYGEIFKTHILGCPSVMLASPEAAKFVLVTRAHLFKPTYPKSKERLIGPSALFFHQGDYHMRMRKLVQGSLSLDIIRNLVPHIEGLAVSATDSWATGQVIDTFHQMKKLSFEVGILAIFGNLEAHYKEELKKNYTIVDKGYNSFPTNIPGTPYKKALLARKRLRVILGDIICERKEKRLLEKDLLCCMLNSTDEKGEVLADDQIADNILGVLFAAQDTTASVMTWIVKYLHDDPKLLEAVKAEQKIIREANEEGQQPLSWAQTRNMPVSHKVIFESLRMATIISFAFREAVVDVEYKGYLIPKGWKVMPLFRNIHHNPEYFADPHKFDLSRFEVAPKPNTFMPFGSGVHACPGNELAKLEMLVMMHHLVTKLKWEVVGSQSEIQYSPFPVPLHGLPAKFWKQSA
;
A
#
# COMPACT_ATOMS: atom_id res chain seq x y z
N MET A 1 20.24 -1.19 -55.84
CA MET A 1 20.40 -2.55 -55.27
C MET A 1 21.24 -2.55 -53.98
N ASP A 2 22.07 -1.52 -53.76
CA ASP A 2 23.08 -1.53 -52.68
C ASP A 2 22.54 -1.32 -51.26
N ALA A 3 21.43 -0.62 -51.09
CA ALA A 3 20.83 -0.41 -49.77
C ALA A 3 20.27 -1.71 -49.18
N ILE A 4 19.59 -2.52 -49.99
CA ILE A 4 18.98 -3.79 -49.55
C ILE A 4 20.05 -4.80 -49.15
N LEU A 5 21.14 -4.88 -49.93
CA LEU A 5 22.28 -5.74 -49.58
C LEU A 5 22.91 -5.34 -48.24
N THR A 6 23.00 -4.04 -47.97
CA THR A 6 23.53 -3.51 -46.71
C THR A 6 22.66 -3.89 -45.51
N TYR A 7 21.33 -3.76 -45.64
CA TYR A 7 20.40 -4.19 -44.57
C TYR A 7 20.41 -5.70 -44.33
N VAL A 8 20.52 -6.51 -45.38
CA VAL A 8 20.64 -7.97 -45.27
C VAL A 8 21.95 -8.35 -44.57
N PHE A 9 23.06 -7.67 -44.88
CA PHE A 9 24.34 -7.90 -44.21
C PHE A 9 24.31 -7.54 -42.73
N ILE A 10 23.70 -6.40 -42.36
CA ILE A 10 23.55 -5.99 -40.95
C ILE A 10 22.68 -7.01 -40.20
N PHE A 11 21.58 -7.47 -40.80
CA PHE A 11 20.70 -8.48 -40.21
C PHE A 11 21.40 -9.83 -40.02
N LEU A 12 22.14 -10.32 -41.02
CA LEU A 12 22.89 -11.57 -40.91
C LEU A 12 24.04 -11.48 -39.89
N PHE A 13 24.73 -10.34 -39.83
CA PHE A 13 25.83 -10.13 -38.88
C PHE A 13 25.33 -10.07 -37.43
N THR A 14 24.19 -9.40 -37.19
CA THR A 14 23.53 -9.37 -35.88
C THR A 14 23.00 -10.75 -35.46
N LEU A 15 22.41 -11.50 -36.40
CA LEU A 15 21.97 -12.88 -36.17
C LEU A 15 23.15 -13.81 -35.83
N LEU A 16 24.26 -13.70 -36.57
CA LEU A 16 25.47 -14.50 -36.34
C LEU A 16 26.13 -14.14 -35.00
N SER A 17 26.19 -12.85 -34.66
CA SER A 17 26.70 -12.37 -33.38
C SER A 17 25.83 -12.88 -32.22
N PHE A 18 24.51 -12.93 -32.39
CA PHE A 18 23.57 -13.49 -31.41
C PHE A 18 23.77 -15.01 -31.24
N VAL A 19 23.98 -15.76 -32.32
CA VAL A 19 24.25 -17.20 -32.28
C VAL A 19 25.60 -17.51 -31.64
N ILE A 20 26.64 -16.70 -31.91
CA ILE A 20 27.96 -16.85 -31.28
C ILE A 20 27.88 -16.51 -29.79
N PHE A 21 27.15 -15.45 -29.41
CA PHE A 21 26.89 -15.12 -28.01
C PHE A 21 26.17 -16.25 -27.27
N MET A 22 25.15 -16.86 -27.90
CA MET A 22 24.46 -18.05 -27.39
C MET A 22 25.36 -19.29 -27.28
N LYS A 23 26.36 -19.44 -28.16
CA LYS A 23 27.29 -20.59 -28.15
C LYS A 23 28.50 -20.42 -27.22
N ARG A 24 28.87 -19.17 -26.86
CA ARG A 24 30.04 -18.88 -26.02
C ARG A 24 29.80 -19.22 -24.53
N ASP A 25 28.55 -19.43 -24.13
CA ASP A 25 28.15 -19.80 -22.75
C ASP A 25 28.30 -21.30 -22.41
N LYS A 26 28.94 -22.11 -23.30
CA LYS A 26 29.07 -23.57 -23.12
C LYS A 26 30.51 -24.09 -22.98
N ARG A 27 31.49 -23.25 -22.63
CA ARG A 27 32.87 -23.73 -22.36
C ARG A 27 33.41 -23.19 -21.04
N GLY A 28 33.13 -23.94 -19.98
CA GLY A 28 33.74 -23.81 -18.66
C GLY A 28 33.50 -25.10 -17.88
N GLY A 29 34.43 -26.05 -17.98
CA GLY A 29 34.37 -27.31 -17.25
C GLY A 29 34.74 -27.11 -15.78
N GLN A 30 33.76 -27.24 -14.91
CA GLN A 30 33.94 -27.58 -13.50
C GLN A 30 32.90 -28.66 -13.15
N VAL A 31 33.31 -29.63 -12.33
CA VAL A 31 32.48 -30.72 -11.81
C VAL A 31 31.13 -30.15 -11.32
N PRO A 32 29.97 -30.67 -11.75
CA PRO A 32 28.70 -30.05 -11.41
C PRO A 32 28.38 -30.33 -9.94
N GLN A 33 28.75 -29.40 -9.06
CA GLN A 33 27.95 -29.17 -7.87
C GLN A 33 26.52 -28.99 -8.38
N LYS A 34 25.55 -29.79 -7.89
CA LYS A 34 24.14 -29.66 -8.26
C LYS A 34 23.70 -28.22 -7.95
N ARG A 35 23.88 -27.30 -8.91
CA ARG A 35 23.37 -25.93 -8.79
C ARG A 35 21.86 -26.07 -8.77
N ALA A 36 21.25 -25.63 -7.67
CA ALA A 36 19.81 -25.58 -7.55
C ALA A 36 19.23 -24.91 -8.81
N GLN A 37 18.19 -25.53 -9.38
CA GLN A 37 17.62 -25.05 -10.64
C GLN A 37 16.81 -23.78 -10.38
N LEU A 38 16.62 -22.95 -11.40
CA LEU A 38 15.67 -21.84 -11.28
C LEU A 38 14.24 -22.38 -11.09
N PRO A 39 13.34 -21.65 -10.41
CA PRO A 39 11.94 -21.99 -10.34
C PRO A 39 11.31 -22.26 -11.72
N PRO A 40 10.27 -23.11 -11.81
CA PRO A 40 9.49 -23.27 -13.03
C PRO A 40 8.82 -21.94 -13.41
N GLY A 41 8.52 -21.74 -14.70
CA GLY A 41 7.85 -20.52 -15.17
C GLY A 41 8.45 -19.95 -16.45
N SER A 42 7.80 -18.90 -16.97
CA SER A 42 8.14 -18.26 -18.25
C SER A 42 8.68 -16.86 -18.02
N LEU A 43 9.74 -16.46 -18.73
CA LEU A 43 10.22 -15.08 -18.75
C LEU A 43 9.47 -14.21 -19.78
N GLY A 44 8.49 -14.75 -20.49
CA GLY A 44 7.69 -14.00 -21.47
C GLY A 44 8.52 -13.45 -22.64
N TRP A 45 8.09 -12.30 -23.17
CA TRP A 45 8.71 -11.64 -24.31
C TRP A 45 10.07 -11.00 -23.93
N PRO A 46 11.04 -10.91 -24.85
CA PRO A 46 12.28 -10.18 -24.59
C PRO A 46 12.02 -8.76 -24.06
N TYR A 47 12.76 -8.34 -23.03
CA TYR A 47 12.71 -7.04 -22.34
C TYR A 47 11.40 -6.69 -21.60
N ILE A 48 10.24 -6.99 -22.16
CA ILE A 48 8.93 -6.63 -21.58
C ILE A 48 8.41 -7.74 -20.67
N GLY A 49 8.78 -8.99 -20.96
CA GLY A 49 8.33 -10.18 -20.25
C GLY A 49 6.82 -10.37 -20.34
N GLU A 50 6.18 -10.50 -19.19
CA GLU A 50 4.74 -10.63 -19.02
C GLU A 50 4.10 -9.36 -18.44
N THR A 51 4.81 -8.22 -18.47
CA THR A 51 4.35 -6.95 -17.88
C THR A 51 3.03 -6.46 -18.46
N LEU A 52 2.82 -6.60 -19.77
CA LEU A 52 1.56 -6.20 -20.40
C LEU A 52 0.39 -7.03 -19.90
N GLN A 53 0.57 -8.35 -19.72
CA GLN A 53 -0.46 -9.22 -19.16
C GLN A 53 -0.75 -8.89 -17.70
N LEU A 54 0.26 -8.54 -16.91
CA LEU A 54 0.07 -8.08 -15.53
C LEU A 54 -0.85 -6.86 -15.46
N TYR A 55 -0.75 -5.93 -16.42
CA TYR A 55 -1.57 -4.71 -16.46
C TYR A 55 -2.90 -4.86 -17.18
N SER A 56 -3.02 -5.77 -18.15
CA SER A 56 -4.24 -5.95 -18.93
C SER A 56 -5.19 -7.01 -18.37
N GLN A 57 -4.70 -7.92 -17.53
CA GLN A 57 -5.51 -8.98 -16.92
C GLN A 57 -5.88 -8.63 -15.48
N ASN A 58 -6.97 -9.24 -15.01
CA ASN A 58 -7.27 -9.27 -13.59
C ASN A 58 -6.08 -9.95 -12.84
N PRO A 59 -5.48 -9.31 -11.82
CA PRO A 59 -4.39 -9.89 -11.05
C PRO A 59 -4.73 -11.24 -10.43
N ASN A 60 -6.00 -11.44 -9.99
CA ASN A 60 -6.45 -12.75 -9.50
C ASN A 60 -6.24 -13.82 -10.57
N THR A 61 -6.55 -13.54 -11.84
CA THR A 61 -6.34 -14.46 -12.97
C THR A 61 -4.86 -14.62 -13.30
N PHE A 62 -4.12 -13.51 -13.42
CA PHE A 62 -2.70 -13.54 -13.81
C PHE A 62 -1.86 -14.38 -12.86
N PHE A 63 -2.00 -14.16 -11.54
CA PHE A 63 -1.21 -14.87 -10.55
C PHE A 63 -1.74 -16.28 -10.25
N SER A 64 -3.06 -16.48 -10.14
CA SER A 64 -3.61 -17.81 -9.82
C SER A 64 -3.39 -18.83 -10.95
N SER A 65 -3.54 -18.42 -12.22
CA SER A 65 -3.31 -19.31 -13.36
C SER A 65 -1.86 -19.80 -13.42
N LYS A 66 -0.90 -18.93 -13.10
CA LYS A 66 0.52 -19.27 -13.03
C LYS A 66 0.82 -20.17 -11.83
N GLN A 67 0.26 -19.88 -10.65
CA GLN A 67 0.38 -20.75 -9.49
C GLN A 67 -0.19 -22.15 -9.78
N LYS A 68 -1.37 -22.24 -10.42
CA LYS A 68 -1.97 -23.52 -10.81
C LYS A 68 -1.10 -24.30 -11.79
N ARG A 69 -0.40 -23.61 -12.70
CA ARG A 69 0.45 -24.23 -13.73
C ARG A 69 1.84 -24.62 -13.22
N TYR A 70 2.46 -23.80 -12.39
CA TYR A 70 3.88 -23.93 -12.02
C TYR A 70 4.09 -24.28 -10.54
N GLY A 71 3.04 -24.25 -9.72
CA GLY A 71 3.11 -24.46 -8.28
C GLY A 71 3.32 -23.17 -7.48
N GLU A 72 3.59 -23.32 -6.19
CA GLU A 72 3.70 -22.21 -5.22
C GLU A 72 4.88 -21.26 -5.47
N ILE A 73 5.90 -21.72 -6.19
CA ILE A 73 7.12 -20.97 -6.50
C ILE A 73 7.29 -20.98 -8.01
N PHE A 74 7.28 -19.79 -8.63
CA PHE A 74 7.49 -19.70 -10.06
C PHE A 74 8.22 -18.42 -10.46
N LYS A 75 8.95 -18.48 -11.58
CA LYS A 75 9.60 -17.33 -12.17
C LYS A 75 8.73 -16.65 -13.22
N THR A 76 8.88 -15.34 -13.32
CA THR A 76 8.33 -14.49 -14.39
C THR A 76 9.30 -13.34 -14.68
N HIS A 77 8.98 -12.54 -15.68
CA HIS A 77 9.66 -11.28 -15.95
C HIS A 77 8.61 -10.17 -16.03
N ILE A 78 8.58 -9.29 -15.04
CA ILE A 78 7.61 -8.20 -14.99
C ILE A 78 8.30 -6.91 -14.58
N LEU A 79 7.76 -5.77 -15.03
CA LEU A 79 8.28 -4.43 -14.72
C LEU A 79 9.76 -4.27 -15.08
N GLY A 80 10.20 -4.95 -16.15
CA GLY A 80 11.60 -4.92 -16.62
C GLY A 80 12.57 -5.72 -15.76
N CYS A 81 12.10 -6.60 -14.87
CA CYS A 81 12.96 -7.37 -13.98
C CYS A 81 12.58 -8.86 -13.95
N PRO A 82 13.58 -9.78 -13.96
CA PRO A 82 13.33 -11.17 -13.62
C PRO A 82 12.89 -11.28 -12.15
N SER A 83 11.83 -12.03 -11.93
CA SER A 83 11.09 -12.07 -10.67
C SER A 83 10.75 -13.51 -10.27
N VAL A 84 10.85 -13.82 -8.99
CA VAL A 84 10.33 -15.04 -8.37
C VAL A 84 9.08 -14.70 -7.55
N MET A 85 7.99 -15.39 -7.85
CA MET A 85 6.70 -15.27 -7.18
C MET A 85 6.56 -16.40 -6.17
N LEU A 86 6.09 -16.05 -4.97
CA LEU A 86 5.97 -16.96 -3.84
C LEU A 86 4.55 -16.91 -3.26
N ALA A 87 3.77 -17.97 -3.47
CA ALA A 87 2.34 -17.99 -3.18
C ALA A 87 1.94 -18.79 -1.93
N SER A 88 2.90 -19.20 -1.09
CA SER A 88 2.64 -19.94 0.16
C SER A 88 2.93 -19.09 1.41
N PRO A 89 2.21 -19.31 2.54
CA PRO A 89 2.49 -18.68 3.83
C PRO A 89 3.92 -18.89 4.32
N GLU A 90 4.46 -20.10 4.13
CA GLU A 90 5.82 -20.46 4.52
C GLU A 90 6.84 -19.68 3.72
N ALA A 91 6.59 -19.47 2.42
CA ALA A 91 7.47 -18.70 1.54
C ALA A 91 7.41 -17.20 1.87
N ALA A 92 6.22 -16.67 2.17
CA ALA A 92 6.07 -15.30 2.64
C ALA A 92 6.81 -15.07 3.98
N LYS A 93 6.65 -15.99 4.94
CA LYS A 93 7.39 -15.96 6.21
C LYS A 93 8.91 -16.08 5.99
N PHE A 94 9.34 -16.91 5.05
CA PHE A 94 10.75 -17.07 4.71
C PHE A 94 11.38 -15.75 4.28
N VAL A 95 10.74 -15.06 3.33
CA VAL A 95 11.24 -13.81 2.76
C VAL A 95 11.10 -12.62 3.71
N LEU A 96 10.01 -12.54 4.47
CA LEU A 96 9.68 -11.34 5.25
C LEU A 96 10.15 -11.42 6.71
N VAL A 97 10.39 -12.62 7.22
CA VAL A 97 10.67 -12.85 8.65
C VAL A 97 11.96 -13.64 8.83
N THR A 98 11.98 -14.94 8.51
CA THR A 98 13.06 -15.82 8.97
C THR A 98 14.38 -15.62 8.23
N ARG A 99 14.34 -15.17 6.98
CA ARG A 99 15.52 -14.83 6.17
C ARG A 99 15.45 -13.42 5.60
N ALA A 100 14.77 -12.51 6.29
CA ALA A 100 14.54 -11.14 5.82
C ALA A 100 15.81 -10.38 5.43
N HIS A 101 16.93 -10.60 6.13
CA HIS A 101 18.23 -9.98 5.82
C HIS A 101 18.80 -10.35 4.43
N LEU A 102 18.30 -11.41 3.80
CA LEU A 102 18.68 -11.80 2.44
C LEU A 102 17.89 -11.05 1.36
N PHE A 103 16.89 -10.25 1.77
CA PHE A 103 15.90 -9.65 0.89
C PHE A 103 15.67 -8.18 1.24
N LYS A 104 16.22 -7.26 0.45
CA LYS A 104 16.02 -5.82 0.66
C LYS A 104 14.74 -5.32 -0.01
N PRO A 105 14.07 -4.28 0.52
CA PRO A 105 13.04 -3.56 -0.22
C PRO A 105 13.57 -3.05 -1.57
N THR A 106 12.72 -3.03 -2.59
CA THR A 106 13.12 -2.57 -3.91
C THR A 106 11.95 -1.93 -4.64
N TYR A 107 12.20 -0.78 -5.28
CA TYR A 107 11.19 -0.04 -6.01
C TYR A 107 11.80 0.57 -7.27
N PRO A 108 10.99 0.99 -8.25
CA PRO A 108 11.51 1.73 -9.38
C PRO A 108 12.11 3.07 -8.91
N LYS A 109 13.31 3.42 -9.41
CA LYS A 109 13.98 4.69 -9.09
C LYS A 109 13.13 5.93 -9.32
N SER A 110 12.17 5.87 -10.26
CA SER A 110 11.22 6.95 -10.50
C SER A 110 10.30 7.22 -9.32
N LYS A 111 9.86 6.15 -8.64
CA LYS A 111 9.03 6.22 -7.44
C LYS A 111 9.85 6.74 -6.25
N GLU A 112 11.09 6.26 -6.11
CA GLU A 112 12.04 6.74 -5.08
C GLU A 112 12.28 8.24 -5.16
N ARG A 113 12.48 8.79 -6.37
CA ARG A 113 12.70 10.23 -6.58
C ARG A 113 11.49 11.10 -6.23
N LEU A 114 10.27 10.57 -6.39
CA LEU A 114 9.06 11.35 -6.15
C LEU A 114 8.69 11.40 -4.68
N ILE A 115 8.97 10.35 -3.91
CA ILE A 115 8.71 10.35 -2.48
C ILE A 115 9.91 10.92 -1.73
N GLY A 116 11.11 10.43 -2.01
CA GLY A 116 12.32 10.85 -1.32
C GLY A 116 13.26 9.68 -1.10
N PRO A 117 14.56 9.80 -1.44
CA PRO A 117 15.51 8.69 -1.30
C PRO A 117 15.70 8.25 0.16
N SER A 118 15.41 9.10 1.16
CA SER A 118 15.55 8.78 2.58
C SER A 118 14.28 8.19 3.20
N ALA A 119 13.19 8.05 2.44
CA ALA A 119 11.92 7.61 3.02
C ALA A 119 12.02 6.16 3.53
N LEU A 120 11.57 5.92 4.77
CA LEU A 120 11.68 4.67 5.53
C LEU A 120 11.49 3.40 4.70
N PHE A 121 10.46 3.35 3.85
CA PHE A 121 10.06 2.15 3.13
C PHE A 121 11.04 1.70 2.03
N PHE A 122 12.01 2.55 1.66
CA PHE A 122 13.11 2.20 0.74
C PHE A 122 14.35 1.62 1.43
N HIS A 123 14.39 1.68 2.77
CA HIS A 123 15.58 1.35 3.54
C HIS A 123 15.47 0.03 4.28
N GLN A 124 16.62 -0.48 4.72
CA GLN A 124 16.77 -1.63 5.61
C GLN A 124 17.91 -1.38 6.61
N GLY A 125 18.05 -2.23 7.62
CA GLY A 125 19.11 -2.09 8.63
C GLY A 125 18.85 -0.92 9.60
N ASP A 126 19.92 -0.36 10.15
CA ASP A 126 19.87 0.56 11.29
C ASP A 126 19.08 1.83 11.03
N TYR A 127 19.26 2.45 9.86
CA TYR A 127 18.49 3.63 9.47
C TYR A 127 16.99 3.33 9.42
N HIS A 128 16.60 2.22 8.80
CA HIS A 128 15.20 1.78 8.75
C HIS A 128 14.66 1.49 10.16
N MET A 129 15.44 0.82 11.02
CA MET A 129 15.02 0.53 12.40
C MET A 129 14.82 1.82 13.21
N ARG A 130 15.73 2.81 13.07
CA ARG A 130 15.59 4.14 13.70
C ARG A 130 14.31 4.81 13.23
N MET A 131 14.11 4.95 11.91
CA MET A 131 12.93 5.63 11.35
C MET A 131 11.64 4.90 11.73
N ARG A 132 11.64 3.56 11.71
CA ARG A 132 10.51 2.74 12.12
C ARG A 132 10.15 2.99 13.58
N LYS A 133 11.14 3.01 14.48
CA LYS A 133 10.93 3.26 15.92
C LYS A 133 10.28 4.63 16.14
N LEU A 134 10.70 5.66 15.41
CA LEU A 134 10.12 6.99 15.51
C LEU A 134 8.65 7.00 15.04
N VAL A 135 8.37 6.41 13.88
CA VAL A 135 6.99 6.30 13.35
C VAL A 135 6.09 5.47 14.29
N GLN A 136 6.59 4.36 14.84
CA GLN A 136 5.82 3.56 15.79
C GLN A 136 5.61 4.27 17.12
N GLY A 137 6.60 5.04 17.59
CA GLY A 137 6.50 5.82 18.82
C GLY A 137 5.43 6.90 18.73
N SER A 138 5.40 7.65 17.61
CA SER A 138 4.36 8.66 17.34
C SER A 138 2.98 8.07 17.10
N LEU A 139 2.89 6.76 16.88
CA LEU A 139 1.64 6.01 16.67
C LEU A 139 1.42 4.95 17.75
N SER A 140 1.96 5.17 18.96
CA SER A 140 1.69 4.31 20.11
C SER A 140 0.22 4.40 20.52
N LEU A 141 -0.29 3.37 21.21
CA LEU A 141 -1.71 3.30 21.58
C LEU A 141 -2.16 4.50 22.43
N ASP A 142 -1.29 5.04 23.28
CA ASP A 142 -1.61 6.22 24.10
C ASP A 142 -1.71 7.49 23.26
N ILE A 143 -0.90 7.62 22.20
CA ILE A 143 -1.03 8.75 21.26
C ILE A 143 -2.29 8.59 20.41
N ILE A 144 -2.51 7.41 19.84
CA ILE A 144 -3.69 7.11 19.01
C ILE A 144 -4.99 7.35 19.82
N ARG A 145 -5.02 6.99 21.11
CA ARG A 145 -6.14 7.27 22.01
C ARG A 145 -6.53 8.74 22.02
N ASN A 146 -5.55 9.65 22.03
CA ASN A 146 -5.79 11.09 22.05
C ASN A 146 -6.20 11.65 20.68
N LEU A 147 -5.99 10.89 19.60
CA LEU A 147 -6.41 11.27 18.24
C LEU A 147 -7.88 10.96 17.96
N VAL A 148 -8.54 10.11 18.75
CA VAL A 148 -9.94 9.70 18.53
C VAL A 148 -10.89 10.88 18.27
N PRO A 149 -11.01 11.90 19.14
CA PRO A 149 -11.95 13.00 18.91
C PRO A 149 -11.61 13.83 17.66
N HIS A 150 -10.33 13.92 17.30
CA HIS A 150 -9.89 14.66 16.13
C HIS A 150 -10.21 13.90 14.83
N ILE A 151 -9.94 12.60 14.79
CA ILE A 151 -10.28 11.72 13.66
C ILE A 151 -11.80 11.67 13.49
N GLU A 152 -12.54 11.61 14.59
CA GLU A 152 -14.00 11.70 14.56
C GLU A 152 -14.48 13.02 13.98
N GLY A 153 -13.95 14.16 14.42
CA GLY A 153 -14.30 15.47 13.85
C GLY A 153 -14.08 15.53 12.33
N LEU A 154 -13.00 14.93 11.83
CA LEU A 154 -12.73 14.81 10.40
C LEU A 154 -13.76 13.90 9.69
N ALA A 155 -14.11 12.75 10.27
CA ALA A 155 -15.10 11.83 9.72
C ALA A 155 -16.52 12.44 9.70
N VAL A 156 -16.91 13.16 10.75
CA VAL A 156 -18.18 13.89 10.80
C VAL A 156 -18.23 14.97 9.72
N SER A 157 -17.19 15.81 9.65
CA SER A 157 -17.10 16.87 8.63
C SER A 157 -17.16 16.28 7.21
N ALA A 158 -16.50 15.14 6.98
CA ALA A 158 -16.54 14.44 5.70
C ALA A 158 -17.95 13.94 5.39
N THR A 159 -18.57 13.17 6.28
CA THR A 159 -19.94 12.63 6.08
C THR A 159 -20.99 13.71 5.86
N ASP A 160 -20.94 14.82 6.60
CA ASP A 160 -21.83 15.95 6.40
C ASP A 160 -21.67 16.58 5.01
N SER A 161 -20.43 16.69 4.51
CA SER A 161 -20.15 17.26 3.18
C SER A 161 -20.64 16.37 2.02
N TRP A 162 -20.85 15.07 2.25
CA TRP A 162 -21.26 14.12 1.21
C TRP A 162 -22.77 14.01 1.05
N ALA A 163 -23.54 14.39 2.08
CA ALA A 163 -24.99 14.21 2.17
C ALA A 163 -25.80 15.18 1.29
N THR A 164 -25.38 15.36 0.04
CA THR A 164 -25.97 16.28 -0.94
C THR A 164 -26.92 15.58 -1.92
N GLY A 165 -26.97 14.25 -1.92
CA GLY A 165 -27.69 13.44 -2.90
C GLY A 165 -27.05 13.41 -4.30
N GLN A 166 -25.93 14.11 -4.50
CA GLN A 166 -25.19 14.11 -5.75
C GLN A 166 -24.29 12.87 -5.86
N VAL A 167 -23.99 12.45 -7.10
CA VAL A 167 -23.04 11.37 -7.35
C VAL A 167 -21.63 11.88 -7.07
N ILE A 168 -20.91 11.21 -6.16
CA ILE A 168 -19.53 11.51 -5.84
C ILE A 168 -18.64 10.28 -6.03
N ASP A 169 -17.37 10.52 -6.33
CA ASP A 169 -16.32 9.49 -6.28
C ASP A 169 -15.99 9.22 -4.80
N THR A 170 -16.48 8.08 -4.28
CA THR A 170 -16.32 7.70 -2.87
C THR A 170 -14.84 7.56 -2.50
N PHE A 171 -14.04 6.93 -3.35
CA PHE A 171 -12.60 6.75 -3.12
C PHE A 171 -11.88 8.09 -3.03
N HIS A 172 -12.22 9.05 -3.89
CA HIS A 172 -11.65 10.39 -3.84
C HIS A 172 -11.97 11.11 -2.53
N GLN A 173 -13.19 10.94 -1.99
CA GLN A 173 -13.53 11.52 -0.70
C GLN A 173 -12.82 10.84 0.46
N MET A 174 -12.73 9.50 0.43
CA MET A 174 -11.95 8.73 1.41
C MET A 174 -10.47 9.14 1.39
N LYS A 175 -9.89 9.40 0.21
CA LYS A 175 -8.54 9.94 0.06
C LYS A 175 -8.36 11.29 0.72
N LYS A 176 -9.37 12.17 0.69
CA LYS A 176 -9.29 13.46 1.39
C LYS A 176 -9.26 13.23 2.90
N LEU A 177 -10.15 12.40 3.43
CA LEU A 177 -10.20 12.07 4.86
C LEU A 177 -8.85 11.49 5.34
N SER A 178 -8.35 10.44 4.69
CA SER A 178 -7.10 9.79 5.09
C SER A 178 -5.87 10.71 4.96
N PHE A 179 -5.91 11.67 4.04
CA PHE A 179 -4.86 12.70 3.97
C PHE A 179 -4.89 13.63 5.17
N GLU A 180 -6.07 14.12 5.58
CA GLU A 180 -6.20 14.97 6.77
C GLU A 180 -5.80 14.22 8.05
N VAL A 181 -6.16 12.94 8.18
CA VAL A 181 -5.71 12.08 9.29
C VAL A 181 -4.18 11.90 9.27
N GLY A 182 -3.58 11.72 8.09
CA GLY A 182 -2.13 11.67 7.94
C GLY A 182 -1.44 12.98 8.36
N ILE A 183 -1.99 14.13 7.98
CA ILE A 183 -1.50 15.45 8.41
C ILE A 183 -1.58 15.58 9.93
N LEU A 184 -2.73 15.22 10.53
CA LEU A 184 -2.94 15.25 11.97
C LEU A 184 -1.92 14.35 12.70
N ALA A 185 -1.67 13.14 12.21
CA ALA A 185 -0.72 12.22 12.83
C ALA A 185 0.74 12.71 12.74
N ILE A 186 1.08 13.44 11.68
CA ILE A 186 2.45 13.91 11.45
C ILE A 186 2.75 15.22 12.18
N PHE A 187 1.81 16.16 12.11
CA PHE A 187 2.03 17.55 12.52
C PHE A 187 1.18 17.99 13.71
N GLY A 188 0.28 17.14 14.20
CA GLY A 188 -0.70 17.54 15.22
C GLY A 188 -1.56 18.67 14.69
N ASN A 189 -1.45 19.85 15.32
CA ASN A 189 -2.12 21.04 14.85
C ASN A 189 -1.23 21.81 13.85
N LEU A 190 -1.56 21.70 12.57
CA LEU A 190 -0.91 22.45 11.50
C LEU A 190 -1.77 23.63 11.03
N GLU A 191 -1.14 24.79 10.80
CA GLU A 191 -1.81 25.98 10.28
C GLU A 191 -2.48 25.72 8.92
N ALA A 192 -3.64 26.35 8.70
CA ALA A 192 -4.48 26.08 7.53
C ALA A 192 -3.75 26.30 6.20
N HIS A 193 -2.94 27.36 6.11
CA HIS A 193 -2.22 27.70 4.88
C HIS A 193 -1.21 26.60 4.47
N TYR A 194 -0.49 26.00 5.43
CA TYR A 194 0.40 24.88 5.15
C TYR A 194 -0.37 23.63 4.75
N LYS A 195 -1.51 23.34 5.41
CA LYS A 195 -2.38 22.20 5.05
C LYS A 195 -2.82 22.30 3.59
N GLU A 196 -3.27 23.47 3.15
CA GLU A 196 -3.71 23.72 1.77
C GLU A 196 -2.58 23.55 0.75
N GLU A 197 -1.40 24.13 1.01
CA GLU A 197 -0.26 24.02 0.10
C GLU A 197 0.33 22.60 0.06
N LEU A 198 0.35 21.88 1.19
CA LEU A 198 0.70 20.46 1.23
C LEU A 198 -0.27 19.65 0.38
N LYS A 199 -1.58 19.80 0.60
CA LYS A 199 -2.64 19.08 -0.13
C LYS A 199 -2.56 19.30 -1.64
N LYS A 200 -2.41 20.56 -2.05
CA LYS A 200 -2.30 20.97 -3.46
C LYS A 200 -1.08 20.34 -4.13
N ASN A 201 0.10 20.45 -3.53
CA ASN A 201 1.32 19.93 -4.14
C ASN A 201 1.41 18.40 -4.05
N TYR A 202 0.97 17.81 -2.95
CA TYR A 202 0.89 16.37 -2.79
C TYR A 202 -0.03 15.74 -3.84
N THR A 203 -1.19 16.33 -4.14
CA THR A 203 -2.09 15.83 -5.20
C THR A 203 -1.39 15.77 -6.56
N ILE A 204 -0.49 16.70 -6.86
CA ILE A 204 0.30 16.68 -8.09
C ILE A 204 1.36 15.56 -8.05
N VAL A 205 2.01 15.38 -6.90
CA VAL A 205 2.97 14.29 -6.69
C VAL A 205 2.31 12.93 -6.84
N ASP A 206 1.17 12.71 -6.19
CA ASP A 206 0.39 11.46 -6.27
C ASP A 206 -0.01 11.11 -7.72
N LYS A 207 -0.56 12.09 -8.45
CA LYS A 207 -0.88 11.91 -9.88
C LYS A 207 0.34 11.53 -10.73
N GLY A 208 1.49 12.18 -10.50
CA GLY A 208 2.71 11.84 -11.24
C GLY A 208 3.37 10.55 -10.77
N TYR A 209 3.23 10.18 -9.49
CA TYR A 209 3.66 8.90 -8.95
C TYR A 209 2.96 7.78 -9.71
N ASN A 210 1.65 7.88 -9.90
CA ASN A 210 0.84 6.88 -10.61
C ASN A 210 0.89 6.98 -12.15
N SER A 211 1.79 7.81 -12.70
CA SER A 211 1.97 7.97 -14.15
C SER A 211 3.24 7.29 -14.67
N PHE A 212 3.35 7.16 -16.00
CA PHE A 212 4.59 6.69 -16.62
C PHE A 212 5.72 7.73 -16.40
N PRO A 213 6.95 7.30 -16.06
CA PRO A 213 8.01 8.20 -15.58
C PRO A 213 8.74 8.97 -16.70
N THR A 214 7.99 9.63 -17.58
CA THR A 214 8.52 10.49 -18.65
C THR A 214 8.94 11.86 -18.11
N ASN A 215 10.22 12.21 -18.20
CA ASN A 215 10.75 13.50 -17.73
C ASN A 215 10.66 14.61 -18.81
N ILE A 216 9.50 14.74 -19.46
CA ILE A 216 9.25 15.73 -20.52
C ILE A 216 8.35 16.85 -19.97
N PRO A 217 8.62 18.14 -20.28
CA PRO A 217 7.73 19.26 -19.90
C PRO A 217 6.26 18.98 -20.22
N GLY A 218 5.35 19.36 -19.31
CA GLY A 218 3.91 19.15 -19.47
C GLY A 218 3.39 17.79 -18.98
N THR A 219 4.23 16.75 -18.92
CA THR A 219 3.83 15.41 -18.44
C THR A 219 3.50 15.38 -16.94
N PRO A 220 2.63 14.46 -16.47
CA PRO A 220 2.33 14.32 -15.05
C PRO A 220 3.57 14.07 -14.18
N TYR A 221 4.48 13.21 -14.64
CA TYR A 221 5.72 12.92 -13.91
C TYR A 221 6.63 14.14 -13.77
N LYS A 222 6.82 14.94 -14.83
CA LYS A 222 7.60 16.19 -14.72
C LYS A 222 6.95 17.19 -13.77
N LYS A 223 5.63 17.35 -13.84
CA LYS A 223 4.86 18.22 -12.93
C LYS A 223 5.02 17.77 -11.46
N ALA A 224 5.00 16.45 -11.22
CA ALA A 224 5.24 15.88 -9.89
C ALA A 224 6.66 16.12 -9.38
N LEU A 225 7.70 16.03 -10.21
CA LEU A 225 9.06 16.39 -9.81
C LEU A 225 9.17 17.86 -9.36
N LEU A 226 8.47 18.77 -10.05
CA LEU A 226 8.43 20.18 -9.65
C LEU A 226 7.60 20.40 -8.36
N ALA A 227 6.48 19.70 -8.21
CA ALA A 227 5.68 19.74 -6.99
C ALA A 227 6.44 19.16 -5.79
N ARG A 228 7.22 18.09 -5.98
CA ARG A 228 8.11 17.53 -4.95
C ARG A 228 9.16 18.52 -4.50
N LYS A 229 9.70 19.36 -5.40
CA LYS A 229 10.61 20.45 -5.03
C LYS A 229 9.91 21.50 -4.17
N ARG A 230 8.67 21.88 -4.49
CA ARG A 230 7.89 22.82 -3.68
C ARG A 230 7.51 22.24 -2.32
N LEU A 231 7.10 20.96 -2.25
CA LEU A 231 6.88 20.27 -0.97
C LEU A 231 8.11 20.29 -0.08
N ARG A 232 9.32 20.19 -0.65
CA ARG A 232 10.55 20.30 0.13
C ARG A 232 10.68 21.66 0.82
N VAL A 233 10.36 22.74 0.10
CA VAL A 233 10.40 24.10 0.65
C VAL A 233 9.36 24.24 1.75
N ILE A 234 8.11 23.86 1.48
CA ILE A 234 7.01 23.91 2.45
C ILE A 234 7.34 23.13 3.73
N LEU A 235 7.87 21.91 3.58
CA LEU A 235 8.27 21.09 4.73
C LEU A 235 9.45 21.71 5.49
N GLY A 236 10.39 22.35 4.77
CA GLY A 236 11.48 23.12 5.37
C GLY A 236 10.97 24.27 6.22
N ASP A 237 9.99 25.02 5.71
CA ASP A 237 9.38 26.15 6.43
C ASP A 237 8.68 25.68 7.71
N ILE A 238 7.89 24.59 7.62
CA ILE A 238 7.24 23.96 8.79
C ILE A 238 8.26 23.48 9.82
N ILE A 239 9.36 22.87 9.35
CA ILE A 239 10.45 22.39 10.22
C ILE A 239 11.12 23.56 10.95
N CYS A 240 11.46 24.63 10.24
CA CYS A 240 12.07 25.84 10.80
C CYS A 240 11.16 26.45 11.88
N GLU A 241 9.88 26.65 11.55
CA GLU A 241 8.92 27.22 12.48
C GLU A 241 8.75 26.36 13.73
N ARG A 242 8.72 25.03 13.58
CA ARG A 242 8.61 24.11 14.72
C ARG A 242 9.85 24.15 15.62
N LYS A 243 11.05 24.28 15.04
CA LYS A 243 12.32 24.44 15.79
C LYS A 243 12.34 25.78 16.55
N GLU A 244 11.85 26.86 15.95
CA GLU A 244 11.79 28.18 16.58
C GLU A 244 10.80 28.24 17.75
N LYS A 245 9.59 27.69 17.57
CA LYS A 245 8.54 27.72 18.61
C LYS A 245 8.84 26.78 19.80
N ARG A 246 9.81 25.86 19.68
CA ARG A 246 10.19 24.86 20.71
C ARG A 246 8.99 24.09 21.31
N LEU A 247 8.00 23.78 20.48
CA LEU A 247 6.77 23.12 20.91
C LEU A 247 7.03 21.64 21.24
N LEU A 248 6.63 21.22 22.44
CA LEU A 248 6.69 19.83 22.92
C LEU A 248 5.44 19.03 22.51
N GLU A 249 5.11 19.03 21.22
CA GLU A 249 4.04 18.18 20.69
C GLU A 249 4.49 16.72 20.60
N LYS A 250 3.58 15.76 20.77
CA LYS A 250 3.89 14.31 20.68
C LYS A 250 3.58 13.73 19.29
N ASP A 251 3.73 14.54 18.25
CA ASP A 251 3.54 14.13 16.86
C ASP A 251 4.82 13.56 16.23
N LEU A 252 4.72 13.07 15.00
CA LEU A 252 5.86 12.48 14.29
C LEU A 252 6.96 13.50 14.01
N LEU A 253 6.61 14.72 13.61
CA LEU A 253 7.59 15.75 13.30
C LEU A 253 8.46 16.05 14.53
N CYS A 254 7.85 16.24 15.69
CA CYS A 254 8.56 16.48 16.94
C CYS A 254 9.43 15.28 17.34
N CYS A 255 8.92 14.05 17.17
CA CYS A 255 9.70 12.83 17.38
C CYS A 255 10.94 12.75 16.48
N MET A 256 10.84 13.17 15.21
CA MET A 256 11.97 13.21 14.28
C MET A 256 12.96 14.32 14.62
N LEU A 257 12.49 15.52 14.95
CA LEU A 257 13.34 16.67 15.31
C LEU A 257 14.18 16.40 16.57
N ASN A 258 13.62 15.67 17.53
CA ASN A 258 14.28 15.34 18.79
C ASN A 258 15.05 14.02 18.75
N SER A 259 15.09 13.32 17.60
CA SER A 259 15.79 12.05 17.49
C SER A 259 17.28 12.25 17.27
N THR A 260 18.09 11.67 18.16
CA THR A 260 19.53 11.43 17.96
C THR A 260 19.80 9.94 17.75
N ASP A 261 20.89 9.59 17.05
CA ASP A 261 21.41 8.21 17.05
C ASP A 261 22.40 7.97 18.21
N GLU A 262 22.98 6.77 18.23
CA GLU A 262 23.97 6.35 19.24
C GLU A 262 25.22 7.24 19.28
N LYS A 263 25.50 7.99 18.22
CA LYS A 263 26.62 8.94 18.13
C LYS A 263 26.22 10.37 18.49
N GLY A 264 24.93 10.61 18.80
CA GLY A 264 24.39 11.93 19.07
C GLY A 264 23.95 12.70 17.82
N GLU A 265 23.99 12.08 16.63
CA GLU A 265 23.67 12.78 15.38
C GLU A 265 22.16 12.89 15.15
N VAL A 266 21.72 14.11 14.87
CA VAL A 266 20.32 14.43 14.55
C VAL A 266 19.99 14.10 13.09
N LEU A 267 18.70 14.00 12.77
CA LEU A 267 18.27 13.83 11.38
C LEU A 267 18.45 15.12 10.59
N ALA A 268 18.95 14.98 9.36
CA ALA A 268 18.99 16.11 8.42
C ALA A 268 17.56 16.47 7.96
N ASP A 269 17.30 17.76 7.70
CA ASP A 269 15.97 18.24 7.32
C ASP A 269 15.43 17.56 6.05
N ASP A 270 16.31 17.24 5.08
CA ASP A 270 15.93 16.46 3.89
C ASP A 270 15.49 15.02 4.25
N GLN A 271 16.10 14.40 5.26
CA GLN A 271 15.69 13.07 5.74
C GLN A 271 14.33 13.15 6.43
N ILE A 272 14.08 14.19 7.23
CA ILE A 272 12.79 14.41 7.89
C ILE A 272 11.70 14.62 6.81
N ALA A 273 11.95 15.50 5.84
CA ALA A 273 10.99 15.79 4.77
C ALA A 273 10.67 14.56 3.91
N ASP A 274 11.68 13.75 3.55
CA ASP A 274 11.49 12.50 2.81
C ASP A 274 10.63 11.49 3.59
N ASN A 275 10.86 11.34 4.89
CA ASN A 275 10.09 10.41 5.71
C ASN A 275 8.67 10.89 5.96
N ILE A 276 8.45 12.19 6.18
CA ILE A 276 7.11 12.78 6.28
C ILE A 276 6.30 12.52 5.01
N LEU A 277 6.89 12.79 3.83
CA LEU A 277 6.19 12.54 2.57
C LEU A 277 5.94 11.04 2.35
N GLY A 278 6.86 10.19 2.78
CA GLY A 278 6.68 8.74 2.78
C GLY A 278 5.52 8.26 3.65
N VAL A 279 5.35 8.82 4.84
CA VAL A 279 4.23 8.48 5.75
C VAL A 279 2.90 8.98 5.19
N LEU A 280 2.84 10.22 4.67
CA LEU A 280 1.64 10.74 4.00
C LEU A 280 1.21 9.84 2.82
N PHE A 281 2.18 9.44 2.00
CA PHE A 281 1.93 8.54 0.88
C PHE A 281 1.39 7.18 1.32
N ALA A 282 1.98 6.59 2.36
CA ALA A 282 1.54 5.29 2.87
C ALA A 282 0.14 5.34 3.50
N ALA A 283 -0.20 6.42 4.22
CA ALA A 283 -1.42 6.55 4.99
C ALA A 283 -2.67 6.81 4.14
N GLN A 284 -2.54 7.49 2.99
CA GLN A 284 -3.69 7.97 2.23
C GLN A 284 -4.37 6.87 1.41
N ASP A 285 -3.70 6.40 0.35
CA ASP A 285 -4.35 5.55 -0.66
C ASP A 285 -4.75 4.18 -0.10
N THR A 286 -3.94 3.64 0.81
CA THR A 286 -4.19 2.32 1.39
C THR A 286 -5.45 2.31 2.25
N THR A 287 -5.56 3.22 3.22
CA THR A 287 -6.74 3.33 4.08
C THR A 287 -7.98 3.74 3.30
N ALA A 288 -7.86 4.71 2.39
CA ALA A 288 -8.97 5.14 1.55
C ALA A 288 -9.53 3.99 0.68
N SER A 289 -8.66 3.13 0.15
CA SER A 289 -9.09 1.97 -0.64
C SER A 289 -9.91 1.00 0.21
N VAL A 290 -9.46 0.69 1.43
CA VAL A 290 -10.19 -0.22 2.34
C VAL A 290 -11.53 0.36 2.73
N MET A 291 -11.61 1.64 3.10
CA MET A 291 -12.88 2.29 3.43
C MET A 291 -13.85 2.29 2.26
N THR A 292 -13.36 2.47 1.03
CA THR A 292 -14.18 2.35 -0.19
C THR A 292 -14.72 0.92 -0.37
N TRP A 293 -13.90 -0.10 -0.12
CA TRP A 293 -14.34 -1.49 -0.17
C TRP A 293 -15.34 -1.83 0.94
N ILE A 294 -15.20 -1.27 2.14
CA ILE A 294 -16.20 -1.42 3.21
C ILE A 294 -17.55 -0.88 2.75
N VAL A 295 -17.61 0.32 2.17
CA VAL A 295 -18.85 0.90 1.60
C VAL A 295 -19.46 -0.06 0.56
N LYS A 296 -18.62 -0.63 -0.31
CA LYS A 296 -19.06 -1.58 -1.33
C LYS A 296 -19.63 -2.87 -0.75
N TYR A 297 -18.91 -3.52 0.17
CA TYR A 297 -19.34 -4.78 0.76
C TYR A 297 -20.61 -4.63 1.61
N LEU A 298 -20.73 -3.51 2.33
CA LEU A 298 -21.97 -3.17 3.05
C LEU A 298 -23.14 -2.89 2.10
N HIS A 299 -22.89 -2.28 0.95
CA HIS A 299 -23.92 -2.09 -0.08
C HIS A 299 -24.40 -3.42 -0.69
N ASP A 300 -23.47 -4.32 -0.98
CA ASP A 300 -23.75 -5.60 -1.65
C ASP A 300 -24.47 -6.61 -0.75
N ASP A 301 -24.32 -6.50 0.57
CA ASP A 301 -24.94 -7.39 1.55
C ASP A 301 -25.78 -6.61 2.57
N PRO A 302 -27.10 -6.49 2.33
CA PRO A 302 -28.00 -5.82 3.27
C PRO A 302 -28.01 -6.44 4.67
N LYS A 303 -27.80 -7.76 4.80
CA LYS A 303 -27.76 -8.41 6.13
C LYS A 303 -26.50 -7.98 6.88
N LEU A 304 -25.38 -7.86 6.18
CA LEU A 304 -24.14 -7.34 6.74
C LEU A 304 -24.32 -5.89 7.21
N LEU A 305 -24.93 -5.04 6.39
CA LEU A 305 -25.21 -3.65 6.74
C LEU A 305 -26.10 -3.55 7.99
N GLU A 306 -27.17 -4.33 8.09
CA GLU A 306 -28.04 -4.31 9.26
C GLU A 306 -27.33 -4.82 10.53
N ALA A 307 -26.46 -5.82 10.42
CA ALA A 307 -25.65 -6.27 11.56
C ALA A 307 -24.70 -5.17 12.08
N VAL A 308 -24.05 -4.44 11.18
CA VAL A 308 -23.18 -3.31 11.55
C VAL A 308 -24.02 -2.16 12.13
N LYS A 309 -25.16 -1.82 11.54
CA LYS A 309 -26.07 -0.79 12.08
C LYS A 309 -26.54 -1.13 13.48
N ALA A 310 -26.90 -2.39 13.74
CA ALA A 310 -27.34 -2.83 15.05
C ALA A 310 -26.24 -2.62 16.12
N GLU A 311 -24.99 -2.99 15.83
CA GLU A 311 -23.85 -2.72 16.71
C GLU A 311 -23.64 -1.21 16.93
N GLN A 312 -23.63 -0.42 15.86
CA GLN A 312 -23.31 1.00 15.94
C GLN A 312 -24.44 1.83 16.56
N LYS A 313 -25.70 1.37 16.46
CA LYS A 313 -26.85 1.99 17.12
C LYS A 313 -26.71 1.96 18.65
N ILE A 314 -26.27 0.83 19.23
CA ILE A 314 -26.04 0.71 20.68
C ILE A 314 -25.01 1.75 21.16
N ILE A 315 -23.94 1.94 20.39
CA ILE A 315 -22.89 2.92 20.72
C ILE A 315 -23.45 4.35 20.61
N ARG A 316 -24.26 4.63 19.58
CA ARG A 316 -24.89 5.93 19.39
C ARG A 316 -25.86 6.27 20.52
N GLU A 317 -26.68 5.31 20.96
CA GLU A 317 -27.59 5.47 22.10
C GLU A 317 -26.82 5.75 23.41
N ALA A 318 -25.72 5.02 23.64
CA ALA A 318 -24.85 5.24 24.79
C ALA A 318 -24.16 6.62 24.79
N ASN A 319 -24.06 7.26 23.62
CA ASN A 319 -23.46 8.58 23.42
C ASN A 319 -24.51 9.69 23.28
N GLU A 320 -25.64 9.58 23.98
CA GLU A 320 -26.72 10.58 23.99
C GLU A 320 -27.20 10.90 22.56
N GLU A 321 -27.55 9.86 21.80
CA GLU A 321 -27.97 9.97 20.39
C GLU A 321 -26.89 10.54 19.44
N GLY A 322 -25.62 10.45 19.83
CA GLY A 322 -24.46 10.93 19.09
C GLY A 322 -24.04 12.37 19.43
N GLN A 323 -24.52 12.91 20.56
CA GLN A 323 -24.07 14.20 21.08
C GLN A 323 -22.68 14.12 21.73
N GLN A 324 -22.33 12.96 22.29
CA GLN A 324 -21.00 12.70 22.85
C GLN A 324 -20.08 12.05 21.80
N PRO A 325 -18.77 12.41 21.78
CA PRO A 325 -17.82 11.79 20.89
C PRO A 325 -17.58 10.31 21.24
N LEU A 326 -17.10 9.54 20.26
CA LEU A 326 -16.62 8.19 20.47
C LEU A 326 -15.46 8.18 21.47
N SER A 327 -15.59 7.37 22.51
CA SER A 327 -14.47 7.08 23.42
C SER A 327 -13.54 6.04 22.82
N TRP A 328 -12.27 6.05 23.26
CA TRP A 328 -11.31 5.00 22.90
C TRP A 328 -11.78 3.59 23.30
N ALA A 329 -12.47 3.44 24.43
CA ALA A 329 -13.00 2.14 24.84
C ALA A 329 -14.06 1.63 23.86
N GLN A 330 -14.94 2.51 23.36
CA GLN A 330 -15.94 2.16 22.36
C GLN A 330 -15.29 1.76 21.03
N THR A 331 -14.29 2.50 20.54
CA THR A 331 -13.59 2.12 19.30
C THR A 331 -12.84 0.79 19.42
N ARG A 332 -12.51 0.34 20.65
CA ARG A 332 -11.96 -1.00 20.88
C ARG A 332 -13.01 -2.09 21.06
N ASN A 333 -14.29 -1.74 21.17
CA ASN A 333 -15.40 -2.66 21.43
C ASN A 333 -16.47 -2.61 20.32
N MET A 334 -16.04 -2.82 19.07
CA MET A 334 -16.90 -2.94 17.88
C MET A 334 -16.65 -4.29 17.18
N PRO A 335 -16.99 -5.43 17.80
CA PRO A 335 -16.62 -6.77 17.30
C PRO A 335 -17.09 -7.06 15.87
N VAL A 336 -18.30 -6.69 15.49
CA VAL A 336 -18.84 -6.88 14.12
C VAL A 336 -18.07 -6.01 13.14
N SER A 337 -17.93 -4.71 13.43
CA SER A 337 -17.21 -3.77 12.56
C SER A 337 -15.73 -4.12 12.40
N HIS A 338 -15.11 -4.64 13.44
CA HIS A 338 -13.73 -5.15 13.38
C HIS A 338 -13.61 -6.36 12.45
N LYS A 339 -14.55 -7.31 12.51
CA LYS A 339 -14.61 -8.45 11.56
C LYS A 339 -14.86 -7.98 10.13
N VAL A 340 -15.72 -6.96 9.93
CA VAL A 340 -15.94 -6.33 8.62
C VAL A 340 -14.64 -5.75 8.06
N ILE A 341 -13.86 -5.02 8.88
CA ILE A 341 -12.56 -4.48 8.46
C ILE A 341 -11.61 -5.61 8.06
N PHE A 342 -11.55 -6.68 8.86
CA PHE A 342 -10.62 -7.78 8.62
C PHE A 342 -10.97 -8.55 7.35
N GLU A 343 -12.25 -8.85 7.13
CA GLU A 343 -12.70 -9.52 5.91
C GLU A 343 -12.57 -8.61 4.69
N SER A 344 -12.80 -7.31 4.84
CA SER A 344 -12.53 -6.33 3.78
C SER A 344 -11.05 -6.30 3.41
N LEU A 345 -10.15 -6.26 4.40
CA LEU A 345 -8.70 -6.31 4.18
C LEU A 345 -8.25 -7.61 3.49
N ARG A 346 -8.87 -8.75 3.85
CA ARG A 346 -8.61 -10.05 3.21
C ARG A 346 -9.06 -10.05 1.74
N MET A 347 -10.34 -9.80 1.49
CA MET A 347 -10.92 -9.88 0.15
C MET A 347 -10.36 -8.81 -0.79
N ALA A 348 -10.33 -7.56 -0.32
CA ALA A 348 -9.85 -6.47 -1.15
C ALA A 348 -8.34 -6.55 -1.38
N THR A 349 -7.56 -7.17 -0.47
CA THR A 349 -6.07 -7.26 -0.51
C THR A 349 -5.43 -6.06 -1.21
N ILE A 350 -5.43 -4.91 -0.55
CA ILE A 350 -4.99 -3.63 -1.14
C ILE A 350 -3.54 -3.73 -1.65
N ILE A 351 -2.63 -4.27 -0.83
CA ILE A 351 -1.27 -4.57 -1.25
C ILE A 351 -1.22 -6.04 -1.65
N SER A 352 -1.19 -6.32 -2.95
CA SER A 352 -1.25 -7.70 -3.47
C SER A 352 0.04 -8.49 -3.24
N PHE A 353 1.19 -7.82 -3.16
CA PHE A 353 2.49 -8.42 -2.91
C PHE A 353 3.52 -7.41 -2.39
N ALA A 354 4.54 -7.90 -1.69
CA ALA A 354 5.67 -7.09 -1.25
C ALA A 354 6.83 -7.16 -2.26
N PHE A 355 7.44 -6.01 -2.58
CA PHE A 355 8.61 -5.98 -3.46
C PHE A 355 9.90 -6.19 -2.66
N ARG A 356 10.62 -7.28 -2.97
CA ARG A 356 11.95 -7.54 -2.44
C ARG A 356 12.96 -7.81 -3.56
N GLU A 357 14.23 -7.63 -3.27
CA GLU A 357 15.35 -8.03 -4.12
C GLU A 357 16.30 -8.92 -3.31
N ALA A 358 16.65 -10.08 -3.87
CA ALA A 358 17.64 -10.97 -3.27
C ALA A 358 19.03 -10.30 -3.30
N VAL A 359 19.66 -10.13 -2.14
CA VAL A 359 20.99 -9.48 -2.05
C VAL A 359 22.15 -10.47 -2.22
N VAL A 360 21.85 -11.76 -2.14
CA VAL A 360 22.72 -12.91 -2.40
C VAL A 360 21.92 -13.98 -3.16
N ASP A 361 22.59 -15.00 -3.66
CA ASP A 361 21.93 -16.21 -4.14
C ASP A 361 21.26 -16.92 -2.96
N VAL A 362 19.97 -17.26 -3.10
CA VAL A 362 19.18 -17.89 -2.04
C VAL A 362 18.58 -19.20 -2.55
N GLU A 363 18.78 -20.29 -1.82
CA GLU A 363 18.08 -21.54 -2.08
C GLU A 363 16.78 -21.62 -1.27
N TYR A 364 15.67 -21.95 -1.94
CA TYR A 364 14.37 -22.15 -1.30
C TYR A 364 13.62 -23.31 -1.95
N LYS A 365 13.23 -24.32 -1.14
CA LYS A 365 12.60 -25.59 -1.58
C LYS A 365 13.32 -26.24 -2.79
N GLY A 366 14.66 -26.26 -2.78
CA GLY A 366 15.49 -26.85 -3.84
C GLY A 366 15.65 -26.00 -5.11
N TYR A 367 15.10 -24.79 -5.14
CA TYR A 367 15.27 -23.84 -6.25
C TYR A 367 16.22 -22.71 -5.88
N LEU A 368 16.98 -22.24 -6.86
CA LEU A 368 17.84 -21.06 -6.77
C LEU A 368 17.06 -19.79 -7.09
N ILE A 369 17.08 -18.83 -6.18
CA ILE A 369 16.69 -17.44 -6.39
C ILE A 369 18.00 -16.65 -6.57
N PRO A 370 18.36 -16.23 -7.79
CA PRO A 370 19.63 -15.54 -8.02
C PRO A 370 19.68 -14.15 -7.38
N LYS A 371 20.86 -13.73 -6.98
CA LYS A 371 21.16 -12.36 -6.55
C LYS A 371 20.66 -11.35 -7.58
N GLY A 372 20.01 -10.30 -7.11
CA GLY A 372 19.46 -9.20 -7.92
C GLY A 372 18.07 -9.49 -8.50
N TRP A 373 17.57 -10.73 -8.42
CA TRP A 373 16.19 -11.02 -8.83
C TRP A 373 15.19 -10.44 -7.85
N LYS A 374 14.05 -10.01 -8.38
CA LYS A 374 12.93 -9.55 -7.56
C LYS A 374 12.22 -10.76 -6.95
N VAL A 375 11.76 -10.62 -5.72
CA VAL A 375 11.06 -11.67 -4.99
C VAL A 375 9.77 -11.09 -4.46
N MET A 376 8.65 -11.72 -4.77
CA MET A 376 7.32 -11.20 -4.47
C MET A 376 6.48 -12.24 -3.73
N PRO A 377 6.38 -12.13 -2.39
CA PRO A 377 5.37 -12.84 -1.62
C PRO A 377 3.97 -12.38 -2.05
N LEU A 378 3.16 -13.28 -2.58
CA LEU A 378 1.85 -13.01 -3.16
C LEU A 378 0.74 -13.08 -2.09
N PHE A 379 0.56 -11.98 -1.35
CA PHE A 379 -0.47 -11.86 -0.31
C PHE A 379 -1.87 -12.13 -0.86
N ARG A 380 -2.17 -11.63 -2.07
CA ARG A 380 -3.46 -11.84 -2.73
C ARG A 380 -3.77 -13.32 -2.94
N ASN A 381 -2.79 -14.09 -3.43
CA ASN A 381 -2.95 -15.53 -3.63
C ASN A 381 -3.19 -16.25 -2.31
N ILE A 382 -2.45 -15.88 -1.25
CA ILE A 382 -2.60 -16.47 0.09
C ILE A 382 -4.00 -16.15 0.67
N HIS A 383 -4.43 -14.89 0.60
CA HIS A 383 -5.73 -14.45 1.10
C HIS A 383 -6.92 -15.05 0.33
N HIS A 384 -6.71 -15.47 -0.92
CA HIS A 384 -7.72 -16.08 -1.78
C HIS A 384 -7.51 -17.59 -1.99
N ASN A 385 -6.63 -18.23 -1.20
CA ASN A 385 -6.44 -19.66 -1.30
C ASN A 385 -7.57 -20.39 -0.55
N PRO A 386 -8.38 -21.24 -1.23
CA PRO A 386 -9.47 -21.98 -0.60
C PRO A 386 -9.02 -22.96 0.49
N GLU A 387 -7.74 -23.37 0.50
CA GLU A 387 -7.18 -24.21 1.58
C GLU A 387 -7.06 -23.45 2.91
N TYR A 388 -6.95 -22.12 2.88
CA TYR A 388 -6.84 -21.28 4.08
C TYR A 388 -8.13 -20.52 4.38
N PHE A 389 -8.90 -20.19 3.34
CA PHE A 389 -10.18 -19.48 3.44
C PHE A 389 -11.18 -20.12 2.48
N ALA A 390 -11.99 -21.05 2.98
CA ALA A 390 -13.03 -21.73 2.20
C ALA A 390 -13.98 -20.73 1.52
N ASP A 391 -14.35 -20.92 0.25
CA ASP A 391 -15.12 -19.95 -0.55
C ASP A 391 -14.55 -18.52 -0.47
N PRO A 392 -13.30 -18.30 -0.92
CA PRO A 392 -12.53 -17.08 -0.62
C PRO A 392 -13.14 -15.79 -1.19
N HIS A 393 -14.11 -15.90 -2.11
CA HIS A 393 -14.82 -14.78 -2.71
C HIS A 393 -16.12 -14.40 -1.99
N LYS A 394 -16.56 -15.20 -1.01
CA LYS A 394 -17.70 -14.88 -0.16
C LYS A 394 -17.24 -14.07 1.05
N PHE A 395 -17.89 -12.94 1.28
CA PHE A 395 -17.70 -12.12 2.47
C PHE A 395 -18.30 -12.84 3.67
N ASP A 396 -17.44 -13.31 4.59
CA ASP A 396 -17.86 -14.11 5.74
C ASP A 396 -17.15 -13.66 7.01
N LEU A 397 -17.93 -13.10 7.95
CA LEU A 397 -17.44 -12.64 9.24
C LEU A 397 -16.98 -13.80 10.13
N SER A 398 -17.49 -15.02 9.90
CA SER A 398 -17.21 -16.19 10.73
C SER A 398 -15.73 -16.58 10.71
N ARG A 399 -15.00 -16.20 9.65
CA ARG A 399 -13.55 -16.39 9.49
C ARG A 399 -12.70 -15.72 10.57
N PHE A 400 -13.24 -14.70 11.23
CA PHE A 400 -12.55 -13.92 12.25
C PHE A 400 -13.23 -14.01 13.62
N GLU A 401 -14.07 -15.04 13.85
CA GLU A 401 -14.45 -15.44 15.21
C GLU A 401 -13.25 -15.98 15.98
N VAL A 402 -12.35 -16.65 15.27
CA VAL A 402 -11.06 -17.12 15.78
C VAL A 402 -9.93 -16.51 14.94
N ALA A 403 -8.74 -16.45 15.52
CA ALA A 403 -7.57 -15.99 14.78
C ALA A 403 -7.30 -16.91 13.57
N PRO A 404 -7.07 -16.34 12.37
CA PRO A 404 -6.67 -17.13 11.20
C PRO A 404 -5.38 -17.91 11.45
N LYS A 405 -5.16 -18.97 10.67
CA LYS A 405 -3.91 -19.74 10.69
C LYS A 405 -2.69 -18.79 10.56
N PRO A 406 -1.60 -19.00 11.31
CA PRO A 406 -0.45 -18.11 11.26
C PRO A 406 0.08 -17.89 9.84
N ASN A 407 0.34 -16.63 9.48
CA ASN A 407 0.86 -16.20 8.18
C ASN A 407 -0.09 -16.43 6.98
N THR A 408 -1.38 -16.76 7.20
CA THR A 408 -2.37 -16.81 6.10
C THR A 408 -3.14 -15.49 5.96
N PHE A 409 -3.08 -14.60 6.95
CA PHE A 409 -3.66 -13.27 6.91
C PHE A 409 -2.59 -12.22 7.20
N MET A 410 -2.18 -11.45 6.19
CA MET A 410 -1.08 -10.48 6.26
C MET A 410 -1.44 -9.15 5.57
N PRO A 411 -2.60 -8.52 5.89
CA PRO A 411 -3.03 -7.29 5.21
C PRO A 411 -2.10 -6.10 5.46
N PHE A 412 -1.34 -6.14 6.54
CA PHE A 412 -0.36 -5.14 6.94
C PHE A 412 1.08 -5.62 6.73
N GLY A 413 1.29 -6.66 5.92
CA GLY A 413 2.59 -7.32 5.76
C GLY A 413 3.01 -8.11 7.00
N SER A 414 4.31 -8.45 7.08
CA SER A 414 4.88 -9.22 8.19
C SER A 414 6.36 -8.88 8.39
N GLY A 415 6.88 -9.20 9.57
CA GLY A 415 8.28 -9.01 9.94
C GLY A 415 8.69 -7.55 10.15
N VAL A 416 9.98 -7.27 9.95
CA VAL A 416 10.59 -5.96 10.27
C VAL A 416 10.00 -4.80 9.45
N HIS A 417 9.40 -5.09 8.29
CA HIS A 417 8.74 -4.11 7.42
C HIS A 417 7.20 -4.14 7.52
N ALA A 418 6.61 -4.80 8.53
CA ALA A 418 5.17 -4.76 8.76
C ALA A 418 4.67 -3.33 8.99
N CYS A 419 3.43 -3.00 8.60
CA CYS A 419 2.93 -1.63 8.67
C CYS A 419 2.98 -1.06 10.10
N PRO A 420 3.71 0.04 10.34
CA PRO A 420 3.74 0.68 11.65
C PRO A 420 2.44 1.41 11.99
N GLY A 421 1.66 1.86 10.98
CA GLY A 421 0.41 2.59 11.14
C GLY A 421 -0.85 1.74 11.19
N ASN A 422 -0.74 0.42 11.44
CA ASN A 422 -1.88 -0.48 11.33
C ASN A 422 -3.00 -0.19 12.36
N GLU A 423 -2.67 0.24 13.58
CA GLU A 423 -3.69 0.58 14.60
C GLU A 423 -4.39 1.90 14.28
N LEU A 424 -3.67 2.89 13.73
CA LEU A 424 -4.26 4.15 13.26
C LEU A 424 -5.24 3.89 12.11
N ALA A 425 -4.83 3.07 11.13
CA ALA A 425 -5.67 2.74 9.98
C ALA A 425 -6.97 2.03 10.41
N LYS A 426 -6.90 1.08 11.35
CA LYS A 426 -8.10 0.42 11.90
C LYS A 426 -9.01 1.40 12.64
N LEU A 427 -8.43 2.30 13.45
CA LEU A 427 -9.20 3.32 14.15
C LEU A 427 -9.96 4.22 13.15
N GLU A 428 -9.28 4.70 12.12
CA GLU A 428 -9.88 5.52 11.06
C GLU A 428 -11.05 4.79 10.39
N MET A 429 -10.86 3.52 10.02
CA MET A 429 -11.92 2.70 9.43
C MET A 429 -13.12 2.49 10.37
N LEU A 430 -12.90 2.27 11.67
CA LEU A 430 -13.96 2.08 12.66
C LEU A 430 -14.78 3.36 12.86
N VAL A 431 -14.10 4.49 13.06
CA VAL A 431 -14.74 5.80 13.24
C VAL A 431 -15.52 6.19 11.99
N MET A 432 -14.93 6.02 10.81
CA MET A 432 -15.62 6.29 9.54
C MET A 432 -16.83 5.37 9.36
N MET A 433 -16.71 4.07 9.66
CA MET A 433 -17.82 3.12 9.54
C MET A 433 -18.97 3.48 10.49
N HIS A 434 -18.67 3.84 11.75
CA HIS A 434 -19.67 4.29 12.72
C HIS A 434 -20.50 5.46 12.16
N HIS A 435 -19.84 6.54 11.72
CA HIS A 435 -20.54 7.73 11.21
C HIS A 435 -21.22 7.47 9.86
N LEU A 436 -20.65 6.62 9.01
CA LEU A 436 -21.27 6.22 7.75
C LEU A 436 -22.62 5.54 7.98
N VAL A 437 -22.69 4.51 8.83
CA VAL A 437 -23.91 3.69 8.99
C VAL A 437 -24.96 4.31 9.91
N THR A 438 -24.57 5.23 10.79
CA THR A 438 -25.49 5.90 11.72
C THR A 438 -26.08 7.18 11.15
N LYS A 439 -25.35 7.87 10.25
CA LYS A 439 -25.76 9.18 9.72
C LYS A 439 -26.20 9.16 8.27
N LEU A 440 -25.76 8.18 7.49
CA LEU A 440 -25.98 8.19 6.04
C LEU A 440 -26.73 6.96 5.53
N LYS A 441 -27.53 7.18 4.50
CA LYS A 441 -27.95 6.17 3.54
C LYS A 441 -27.21 6.41 2.24
N TRP A 442 -26.90 5.35 1.49
CA TRP A 442 -26.22 5.49 0.22
C TRP A 442 -26.68 4.49 -0.83
N GLU A 443 -26.46 4.85 -2.09
CA GLU A 443 -26.74 4.04 -3.27
C GLU A 443 -25.53 4.12 -4.20
N VAL A 444 -24.98 2.96 -4.59
CA VAL A 444 -23.89 2.87 -5.56
C VAL A 444 -24.45 2.98 -6.98
N VAL A 445 -23.83 3.82 -7.81
CA VAL A 445 -24.26 4.11 -9.18
C VAL A 445 -23.27 3.51 -10.19
N GLY A 446 -23.79 2.90 -11.25
CA GLY A 446 -23.00 2.35 -12.35
C GLY A 446 -22.57 0.89 -12.15
N SER A 447 -21.46 0.51 -12.79
CA SER A 447 -20.93 -0.87 -12.75
C SER A 447 -20.50 -1.24 -11.33
N GLN A 448 -21.14 -2.25 -10.76
CA GLN A 448 -20.89 -2.69 -9.38
C GLN A 448 -19.81 -3.78 -9.27
N SER A 449 -19.41 -4.41 -10.38
CA SER A 449 -18.50 -5.58 -10.34
C SER A 449 -17.08 -5.29 -10.83
N GLU A 450 -16.88 -4.18 -11.54
CA GLU A 450 -15.58 -3.88 -12.14
C GLU A 450 -14.60 -3.28 -11.14
N ILE A 451 -13.34 -3.69 -11.25
CA ILE A 451 -12.26 -3.32 -10.34
C ILE A 451 -11.11 -2.74 -11.16
N GLN A 452 -10.64 -1.57 -10.76
CA GLN A 452 -9.38 -1.02 -11.20
C GLN A 452 -8.28 -1.47 -10.23
N TYR A 453 -7.23 -2.12 -10.74
CA TYR A 453 -6.15 -2.68 -9.91
C TYR A 453 -4.90 -1.81 -9.79
N SER A 454 -4.85 -0.67 -10.49
CA SER A 454 -3.69 0.23 -10.52
C SER A 454 -4.08 1.63 -10.03
N PRO A 455 -3.37 2.21 -9.04
CA PRO A 455 -2.23 1.63 -8.31
C PRO A 455 -2.61 0.61 -7.24
N PHE A 456 -3.87 0.63 -6.78
CA PHE A 456 -4.43 -0.27 -5.78
C PHE A 456 -5.78 -0.82 -6.29
N PRO A 457 -6.23 -2.00 -5.82
CA PRO A 457 -7.54 -2.51 -6.14
C PRO A 457 -8.62 -1.63 -5.52
N VAL A 458 -9.43 -0.98 -6.34
CA VAL A 458 -10.61 -0.21 -5.97
C VAL A 458 -11.73 -0.48 -6.97
N PRO A 459 -13.01 -0.35 -6.58
CA PRO A 459 -14.11 -0.37 -7.55
C PRO A 459 -13.87 0.66 -8.66
N LEU A 460 -14.25 0.31 -9.89
CA LEU A 460 -14.05 1.17 -11.06
C LEU A 460 -14.63 2.58 -10.82
N HIS A 461 -13.92 3.61 -11.29
CA HIS A 461 -14.28 5.03 -11.07
C HIS A 461 -14.40 5.45 -9.59
N GLY A 462 -13.78 4.71 -8.67
CA GLY A 462 -13.74 5.08 -7.26
C GLY A 462 -15.05 4.86 -6.51
N LEU A 463 -15.87 3.91 -6.97
CA LEU A 463 -17.20 3.62 -6.43
C LEU A 463 -18.13 4.85 -6.43
N PRO A 464 -18.64 5.27 -7.61
CA PRO A 464 -19.59 6.37 -7.68
C PRO A 464 -20.82 6.07 -6.82
N ALA A 465 -21.16 6.97 -5.90
CA ALA A 465 -22.30 6.77 -5.01
C ALA A 465 -23.00 8.09 -4.67
N LYS A 466 -24.28 8.00 -4.32
CA LYS A 466 -25.05 9.09 -3.74
C LYS A 466 -25.23 8.85 -2.25
N PHE A 467 -25.13 9.91 -1.45
CA PHE A 467 -25.30 9.84 0.00
C PHE A 467 -26.39 10.83 0.45
N TRP A 468 -27.20 10.40 1.42
CA TRP A 468 -28.26 11.19 2.04
C TRP A 468 -28.19 11.06 3.56
N LYS A 469 -28.62 12.09 4.28
CA LYS A 469 -28.80 11.98 5.73
C LYS A 469 -29.87 10.94 6.03
N GLN A 470 -29.57 10.07 6.99
CA GLN A 470 -30.54 9.16 7.56
C GLN A 470 -31.56 10.00 8.35
N SER A 471 -32.84 9.81 8.03
CA SER A 471 -33.95 10.37 8.80
C SER A 471 -33.83 9.86 10.25
N ALA A 472 -33.91 10.78 11.22
CA ALA A 472 -33.86 10.47 12.64
C ALA A 472 -34.96 9.50 13.07
#